data_AF-A0A948KPZ0-F1
#
_entry.id   AF-A0A948KPZ0-F1
#
_cell.length_a   1.000
_cell.length_b   1.000
_cell.length_c   1.000
_cell.angle_alpha   90.00
_cell.angle_beta   90.00
_cell.angle_gamma   90.00
#
_symmetry.space_group_name_H-M   'P 1'
#
loop_
_entity.id
_entity.type
_entity.pdbx_description
1 polymer ?
#
loop_
_entity_poly.entity_id
_entity_poly.type
_entity_poly.pdbx_seq_one_letter_code
_entity_poly.pdbx_strand_id
1 'polypeptide(L)'
;DETFTLLQEYGTVLQVNIIDTLNRSVDREKTLDKYTLSLTQMNTRIVQKQTELKQKLDDIGEKRKVERKEVRDMERMIKDALREKDYVAAGPIQKGLALKEAKLAGTESLEKQTDKVLDIVKDLLEVGEERLQAIIKNREILIAGLQVIDVPGIQELGIVIEE
;
A
#
# COMPACT_ATOMS: atom_id res chain seq x y z
N ASP A 1 -11.18 0.39 -10.98
CA ASP A 1 -9.97 -0.29 -10.50
C ASP A 1 -10.28 -0.75 -9.08
N GLU A 2 -10.42 -2.06 -8.87
CA GLU A 2 -10.89 -2.66 -7.62
C GLU A 2 -10.00 -2.30 -6.42
N THR A 3 -8.69 -2.20 -6.63
CA THR A 3 -7.75 -1.82 -5.56
C THR A 3 -7.99 -0.39 -5.10
N PHE A 4 -8.21 0.53 -6.05
CA PHE A 4 -8.49 1.92 -5.73
C PHE A 4 -9.82 2.08 -4.99
N THR A 5 -10.86 1.34 -5.40
CA THR A 5 -12.15 1.31 -4.70
C THR A 5 -11.98 0.83 -3.25
N LEU A 6 -11.22 -0.25 -3.02
CA LEU A 6 -10.94 -0.74 -1.67
C LEU A 6 -10.19 0.31 -0.82
N LEU A 7 -9.20 0.99 -1.39
CA LEU A 7 -8.46 2.06 -0.70
C LEU A 7 -9.36 3.25 -0.34
N GLN A 8 -10.28 3.63 -1.23
CA GLN A 8 -11.26 4.69 -0.97
C GLN A 8 -12.25 4.30 0.12
N GLU A 9 -12.78 3.07 0.07
CA GLU A 9 -13.66 2.53 1.12
C GLU A 9 -12.95 2.56 2.48
N TYR A 10 -11.69 2.12 2.52
CA TYR A 10 -10.93 2.08 3.76
C TYR A 10 -10.62 3.49 4.28
N GLY A 11 -10.17 4.39 3.41
CA GLY A 11 -9.97 5.81 3.76
C GLY A 11 -11.23 6.46 4.32
N THR A 12 -12.40 6.14 3.77
CA THR A 12 -13.69 6.64 4.27
C THR A 12 -13.95 6.16 5.70
N VAL A 13 -13.70 4.88 6.01
CA VAL A 13 -13.83 4.33 7.37
C VAL A 13 -12.83 4.99 8.34
N LEU A 14 -11.60 5.25 7.89
CA LEU A 14 -10.56 5.90 8.69
C LEU A 14 -10.78 7.41 8.87
N GLN A 15 -11.57 8.07 8.02
CA GLN A 15 -11.89 9.49 8.15
C GLN A 15 -13.05 9.78 9.11
N VAL A 16 -13.81 8.75 9.53
CA VAL A 16 -14.90 8.94 10.50
C VAL A 16 -14.36 9.57 11.78
N ASN A 17 -14.91 10.69 12.23
CA ASN A 17 -14.64 11.18 13.58
C ASN A 17 -15.47 10.38 14.59
N ILE A 18 -14.85 9.39 15.23
CA ILE A 18 -15.56 8.47 16.13
C ILE A 18 -16.11 9.20 17.37
N ILE A 19 -15.40 10.21 17.87
CA ILE A 19 -15.82 10.96 19.06
C ILE A 19 -17.12 11.73 18.77
N ASP A 20 -17.15 12.48 17.67
CA ASP A 20 -18.36 13.20 17.26
C ASP A 20 -19.52 12.25 16.97
N THR A 21 -19.23 11.10 16.36
CA THR A 21 -20.22 10.07 16.05
C THR A 21 -20.84 9.48 17.32
N LEU A 22 -20.02 9.19 18.34
CA LEU A 22 -20.48 8.71 19.64
C LEU A 22 -21.24 9.78 20.41
N ASN A 23 -20.80 11.04 20.33
CA ASN A 23 -21.48 12.16 20.99
C ASN A 23 -22.90 12.40 20.48
N ARG A 24 -23.16 12.10 19.20
CA ARG A 24 -24.48 12.19 18.56
C ARG A 24 -25.30 10.90 18.67
N SER A 25 -24.69 9.82 19.16
CA SER A 25 -25.34 8.51 19.23
C SER A 25 -26.25 8.39 20.45
N VAL A 26 -27.46 7.88 20.25
CA VAL A 26 -28.37 7.49 21.35
C VAL A 26 -27.85 6.26 22.10
N ASP A 27 -27.15 5.37 21.40
CA ASP A 27 -26.54 4.15 21.94
C ASP A 27 -25.07 4.11 21.53
N ARG A 28 -24.18 4.45 22.46
CA ARG A 28 -22.74 4.60 22.16
C ARG A 28 -22.06 3.26 21.97
N GLU A 29 -22.42 2.26 22.77
CA GLU A 29 -21.87 0.91 22.68
C GLU A 29 -22.16 0.30 21.30
N LYS A 30 -23.43 0.30 20.88
CA LYS A 30 -23.82 -0.26 19.58
C LYS A 30 -23.19 0.47 18.41
N THR A 31 -23.02 1.79 18.51
CA THR A 31 -22.36 2.60 17.49
C THR A 31 -20.86 2.30 17.41
N LEU A 32 -20.19 2.17 18.55
CA LEU A 32 -18.79 1.78 18.62
C LEU A 32 -18.56 0.37 18.07
N ASP A 33 -19.46 -0.57 18.36
CA ASP A 33 -19.39 -1.94 17.84
C ASP A 33 -19.51 -2.02 16.33
N LYS A 34 -20.47 -1.28 15.76
CA LYS A 34 -20.61 -1.19 14.30
C LYS A 34 -19.36 -0.63 13.65
N TYR A 35 -18.81 0.44 14.23
CA TYR A 35 -17.59 1.04 13.71
C TYR A 35 -16.40 0.08 13.79
N THR A 36 -16.20 -0.55 14.96
CA THR A 36 -15.12 -1.50 15.21
C THR A 36 -15.21 -2.71 14.30
N LEU A 37 -16.42 -3.23 14.07
CA LEU A 37 -16.66 -4.33 13.13
C LEU A 37 -16.30 -3.92 11.70
N SER A 38 -16.74 -2.74 11.26
CA SER A 38 -16.42 -2.23 9.92
C SER A 38 -14.91 -2.05 9.74
N LEU A 39 -14.22 -1.46 10.73
CA LEU A 39 -12.77 -1.29 10.71
C LEU A 39 -12.04 -2.64 10.65
N THR A 40 -12.44 -3.61 11.48
CA THR A 40 -11.85 -4.96 11.50
C THR A 40 -12.01 -5.68 10.15
N GLN A 41 -13.21 -5.60 9.56
CA GLN A 41 -13.47 -6.16 8.23
C GLN A 41 -12.62 -5.51 7.15
N MET A 42 -12.45 -4.18 7.19
CA MET A 42 -11.57 -3.49 6.23
C MET A 42 -10.10 -3.83 6.43
N ASN A 43 -9.59 -3.87 7.67
CA ASN A 43 -8.22 -4.32 7.96
C ASN A 43 -7.97 -5.71 7.35
N THR A 44 -8.94 -6.63 7.49
CA THR A 44 -8.82 -8.00 6.93
C THR A 44 -8.73 -7.99 5.40
N ARG A 45 -9.59 -7.22 4.72
CA ARG A 45 -9.56 -7.08 3.25
C ARG A 45 -8.26 -6.43 2.76
N ILE A 46 -7.75 -5.47 3.52
CA ILE A 46 -6.50 -4.75 3.20
C ILE A 46 -5.27 -5.65 3.39
N VAL A 47 -5.24 -6.48 4.45
CA VAL A 47 -4.19 -7.51 4.63
C VAL A 47 -4.18 -8.52 3.49
N GLN A 48 -5.36 -8.98 3.06
CA GLN A 48 -5.49 -9.85 1.88
C GLN A 48 -4.92 -9.15 0.64
N LYS A 49 -5.31 -7.89 0.42
CA LYS A 49 -4.82 -7.13 -0.73
C LYS A 49 -3.32 -6.88 -0.69
N GLN A 50 -2.76 -6.62 0.49
CA GLN A 50 -1.33 -6.48 0.69
C GLN A 50 -0.59 -7.77 0.28
N THR A 51 -1.14 -8.93 0.64
CA THR A 51 -0.57 -10.24 0.29
C THR A 51 -0.61 -10.47 -1.22
N GLU A 52 -1.74 -10.18 -1.86
CA GLU A 52 -1.88 -10.26 -3.32
C GLU A 52 -0.87 -9.35 -4.06
N LEU A 53 -0.70 -8.12 -3.59
CA LEU A 53 0.22 -7.15 -4.19
C LEU A 53 1.68 -7.57 -4.03
N LYS A 54 2.06 -8.15 -2.87
CA LYS A 54 3.40 -8.72 -2.66
C LYS A 54 3.68 -9.86 -3.65
N GLN A 55 2.75 -10.81 -3.77
CA GLN A 55 2.89 -11.91 -4.73
C GLN A 55 3.00 -11.39 -6.17
N LYS A 56 2.17 -10.41 -6.53
CA LYS A 56 2.23 -9.77 -7.85
C LYS A 56 3.57 -9.08 -8.12
N LEU A 57 4.16 -8.43 -7.11
CA LEU A 57 5.50 -7.83 -7.23
C LEU A 57 6.57 -8.89 -7.45
N ASP A 58 6.51 -10.02 -6.75
CA ASP A 58 7.45 -11.12 -6.94
C ASP A 58 7.38 -11.66 -8.39
N ASP A 59 6.16 -11.89 -8.89
CA ASP A 59 5.94 -12.34 -10.27
C ASP A 59 6.46 -11.34 -11.32
N ILE A 60 6.20 -10.04 -11.10
CA ILE A 60 6.71 -8.96 -11.95
C ILE A 60 8.25 -8.92 -11.88
N GLY A 61 8.82 -9.10 -10.69
CA GLY A 61 10.26 -9.11 -10.45
C GLY A 61 10.97 -10.22 -11.20
N GLU A 62 10.42 -11.44 -11.20
CA GLU A 62 10.93 -12.56 -12.00
C GLU A 62 10.82 -12.30 -13.49
N LYS A 63 9.67 -11.80 -13.96
CA LYS A 63 9.48 -11.42 -15.36
C LYS A 63 10.50 -10.36 -15.81
N ARG A 64 10.75 -9.34 -14.99
CA ARG A 64 11.75 -8.30 -15.24
C ARG A 64 13.16 -8.90 -15.36
N LYS A 65 13.53 -9.84 -14.48
CA LYS A 65 14.85 -10.50 -14.55
C LYS A 65 15.03 -11.22 -15.89
N VAL A 66 14.01 -11.94 -16.35
CA VAL A 66 14.03 -12.63 -17.65
C VAL A 66 14.16 -11.62 -18.80
N GLU A 67 13.32 -10.60 -18.83
CA GLU A 67 13.32 -9.58 -19.90
C GLU A 67 14.64 -8.80 -19.94
N ARG A 68 15.21 -8.47 -18.78
CA ARG A 68 16.52 -7.81 -18.67
C ARG A 68 17.66 -8.70 -19.18
N LYS A 69 17.57 -10.01 -18.96
CA LYS A 69 18.54 -10.96 -19.51
C LYS A 69 18.46 -11.01 -21.03
N GLU A 70 17.24 -11.10 -21.58
CA GLU A 70 17.02 -11.10 -23.04
C GLU A 70 17.60 -9.83 -23.70
N VAL A 71 17.37 -8.66 -23.11
CA VAL A 71 17.93 -7.38 -23.59
C VAL A 71 19.47 -7.45 -23.61
N ARG A 72 20.10 -7.87 -22.51
CA ARG A 72 21.56 -7.99 -22.42
C ARG A 72 22.15 -8.99 -23.43
N ASP A 73 21.47 -10.11 -23.65
CA ASP A 73 21.90 -11.12 -24.60
C ASP A 73 21.83 -10.56 -26.04
N MET A 74 20.78 -9.80 -26.39
CA MET A 74 20.69 -9.12 -27.69
C MET A 74 21.73 -8.01 -27.86
N GLU A 75 21.98 -7.19 -26.83
CA GLU A 75 23.04 -6.18 -26.86
C GLU A 75 24.42 -6.80 -27.14
N ARG A 76 24.71 -7.96 -26.54
CA ARG A 76 25.93 -8.72 -26.82
C ARG A 76 25.98 -9.21 -28.26
N MET A 77 24.89 -9.81 -28.76
CA MET A 77 24.82 -10.28 -30.15
C MET A 77 25.04 -9.13 -31.16
N ILE A 78 24.48 -7.94 -30.90
CA ILE A 78 24.71 -6.76 -31.74
C ILE A 78 26.18 -6.36 -31.69
N LYS A 79 26.77 -6.30 -30.48
CA LYS A 79 28.18 -5.93 -30.33
C LYS A 79 29.11 -6.90 -31.06
N ASP A 80 28.84 -8.20 -30.98
CA ASP A 80 29.62 -9.23 -31.66
C ASP A 80 29.46 -9.14 -33.19
N ALA A 81 28.23 -8.98 -33.70
CA ALA A 81 27.97 -8.78 -35.13
C ALA A 81 28.67 -7.51 -35.68
N LEU A 82 28.63 -6.40 -34.93
CA LEU A 82 29.31 -5.16 -35.31
C LEU A 82 30.84 -5.32 -35.31
N ARG A 83 31.40 -6.06 -34.34
CA ARG A 83 32.83 -6.38 -34.29
C ARG A 83 33.27 -7.22 -35.48
N GLU A 84 32.42 -8.16 -35.91
CA GLU A 84 32.65 -9.01 -37.08
C GLU A 84 32.31 -8.33 -38.41
N LYS A 85 31.82 -7.08 -38.36
CA LYS A 85 31.34 -6.29 -39.51
C LYS A 85 30.16 -6.97 -40.25
N ASP A 86 29.42 -7.84 -39.57
CA ASP A 86 28.19 -8.44 -40.08
C ASP A 86 27.00 -7.49 -39.84
N TYR A 87 26.93 -6.45 -40.65
CA TYR A 87 25.83 -5.47 -40.59
C TYR A 87 24.49 -6.04 -41.04
N VAL A 88 24.49 -7.13 -41.84
CA VAL A 88 23.28 -7.79 -42.32
C VAL A 88 22.59 -8.50 -41.15
N ALA A 89 23.36 -9.16 -40.27
CA ALA A 89 22.83 -9.74 -39.05
C ALA A 89 22.48 -8.69 -37.97
N ALA A 90 23.26 -7.60 -37.86
CA ALA A 90 23.06 -6.60 -36.80
C ALA A 90 21.71 -5.86 -36.90
N GLY A 91 21.26 -5.49 -38.10
CA GLY A 91 20.04 -4.69 -38.31
C GLY A 91 18.76 -5.32 -37.73
N PRO A 92 18.43 -6.59 -38.07
CA PRO A 92 17.29 -7.30 -37.50
C PRO A 92 17.36 -7.45 -35.97
N ILE A 93 18.55 -7.71 -35.41
CA ILE A 93 18.74 -7.86 -33.96
C ILE A 93 18.48 -6.52 -33.26
N GLN A 94 18.93 -5.40 -33.84
CA GLN A 94 18.69 -4.07 -33.28
C GLN A 94 17.21 -3.68 -33.29
N LYS A 95 16.45 -4.07 -34.33
CA LYS A 95 14.99 -3.90 -34.33
C LYS A 95 14.31 -4.77 -33.26
N GLY A 96 14.80 -6.00 -33.06
CA GLY A 96 14.34 -6.89 -32.00
C GLY A 96 14.63 -6.34 -30.60
N LEU A 97 15.82 -5.76 -30.40
CA LEU A 97 16.23 -5.13 -29.15
C LEU A 97 15.26 -4.03 -28.73
N ALA A 98 14.90 -3.11 -29.64
CA ALA A 98 13.97 -2.02 -29.34
C ALA A 98 12.61 -2.52 -28.81
N LEU A 99 12.10 -3.65 -29.34
CA LEU A 99 10.86 -4.26 -28.86
C LEU A 99 11.02 -4.86 -27.46
N LYS A 100 12.17 -5.46 -27.16
CA LYS A 100 12.47 -6.02 -25.84
C LYS A 100 12.71 -4.94 -24.79
N GLU A 101 13.38 -3.86 -25.15
CA GLU A 101 13.56 -2.68 -24.30
C GLU A 101 12.21 -2.04 -23.94
N ALA A 102 11.32 -1.87 -24.93
CA ALA A 102 9.98 -1.34 -24.69
C ALA A 102 9.18 -2.25 -23.74
N LYS A 103 9.29 -3.57 -23.91
CA LYS A 103 8.65 -4.55 -23.02
C LYS A 103 9.19 -4.46 -21.59
N LEU A 104 10.52 -4.44 -21.44
CA LEU A 104 11.20 -4.30 -20.15
C LEU A 104 10.77 -3.00 -19.44
N ALA A 105 10.77 -1.88 -20.15
CA ALA A 105 10.34 -0.59 -19.61
C ALA A 105 8.88 -0.63 -19.13
N GLY A 106 8.00 -1.31 -19.88
CA GLY A 106 6.62 -1.55 -19.45
C GLY A 106 6.52 -2.34 -18.16
N THR A 107 7.29 -3.43 -18.03
CA THR A 107 7.35 -4.25 -16.81
C THR A 107 7.91 -3.46 -15.63
N GLU A 108 8.99 -2.69 -15.81
CA GLU A 108 9.57 -1.82 -14.77
C GLU A 108 8.59 -0.72 -14.31
N SER A 109 7.83 -0.15 -15.24
CA SER A 109 6.79 0.82 -14.89
C SER A 109 5.68 0.18 -14.05
N LEU A 110 5.25 -1.03 -14.42
CA LEU A 110 4.23 -1.77 -13.69
C LEU A 110 4.71 -2.18 -12.29
N GLU A 111 5.96 -2.59 -12.16
CA GLU A 111 6.61 -2.89 -10.88
C GLU A 111 6.54 -1.66 -9.95
N LYS A 112 7.03 -0.51 -10.43
CA LYS A 112 7.01 0.74 -9.66
C LYS A 112 5.61 1.19 -9.26
N GLN A 113 4.63 1.04 -10.13
CA GLN A 113 3.24 1.37 -9.80
C GLN A 113 2.68 0.43 -8.73
N THR A 114 2.94 -0.87 -8.85
CA THR A 114 2.46 -1.88 -7.89
C THR A 114 3.10 -1.67 -6.52
N ASP A 115 4.40 -1.34 -6.48
CA ASP A 115 5.15 -1.03 -5.27
C ASP A 115 4.58 0.19 -4.54
N LYS A 116 4.33 1.29 -5.25
CA LYS A 116 3.67 2.47 -4.69
C LYS A 116 2.30 2.18 -4.09
N VAL A 117 1.49 1.36 -4.77
CA VAL A 117 0.17 0.97 -4.25
C VAL A 117 0.31 0.10 -3.01
N LEU A 118 1.30 -0.80 -2.98
CA LEU A 118 1.60 -1.61 -1.81
C LEU A 118 2.01 -0.75 -0.61
N ASP A 119 2.78 0.32 -0.82
CA ASP A 119 3.16 1.23 0.26
C ASP A 119 1.96 1.98 0.82
N ILE A 120 1.08 2.52 -0.03
CA ILE A 120 -0.18 3.14 0.40
C ILE A 120 -1.03 2.15 1.22
N VAL A 121 -1.08 0.88 0.78
CA VAL A 121 -1.78 -0.19 1.51
C VAL A 121 -1.19 -0.43 2.90
N LYS A 122 0.15 -0.43 3.04
CA LYS A 122 0.83 -0.57 4.34
C LYS A 122 0.49 0.59 5.27
N ASP A 123 0.63 1.83 4.76
CA ASP A 123 0.40 3.03 5.56
C ASP A 123 -1.03 3.08 6.10
N LEU A 124 -2.03 2.78 5.25
CA LEU A 124 -3.42 2.75 5.70
C LEU A 124 -3.69 1.63 6.69
N LEU A 125 -3.07 0.46 6.50
CA LEU A 125 -3.23 -0.67 7.41
C LEU A 125 -2.67 -0.34 8.80
N GLU A 126 -1.50 0.26 8.87
CA GLU A 126 -0.88 0.71 10.12
C GLU A 126 -1.81 1.66 10.86
N VAL A 127 -2.31 2.70 10.18
CA VAL A 127 -3.28 3.65 10.75
C VAL A 127 -4.54 2.95 11.25
N GLY A 128 -5.07 1.98 10.49
CA GLY A 128 -6.28 1.25 10.89
C GLY A 128 -6.06 0.28 12.05
N GLU A 129 -4.88 -0.34 12.16
CA GLU A 129 -4.51 -1.20 13.28
C GLU A 129 -4.29 -0.39 14.56
N GLU A 130 -3.52 0.71 14.49
CA GLU A 130 -3.32 1.63 15.61
C GLU A 130 -4.65 2.17 16.13
N ARG A 131 -5.53 2.58 15.21
CA ARG A 131 -6.85 3.08 15.56
C ARG A 131 -7.72 2.03 16.24
N LEU A 132 -7.71 0.79 15.73
CA LEU A 132 -8.44 -0.31 16.34
C LEU A 132 -7.93 -0.59 17.75
N GLN A 133 -6.62 -0.62 17.94
CA GLN A 133 -5.99 -0.80 19.25
C GLN A 133 -6.36 0.33 20.22
N ALA A 134 -6.34 1.59 19.76
CA ALA A 134 -6.73 2.74 20.56
C ALA A 134 -8.20 2.64 21.01
N ILE A 135 -9.11 2.19 20.13
CA ILE A 135 -10.52 1.99 20.47
C ILE A 135 -10.68 0.87 21.50
N ILE A 136 -9.98 -0.26 21.33
CA ILE A 136 -10.05 -1.38 22.28
C ILE A 136 -9.57 -0.95 23.67
N LYS A 137 -8.43 -0.25 23.75
CA LYS A 137 -7.85 0.23 25.02
C LYS A 137 -8.73 1.24 25.74
N ASN A 138 -9.43 2.10 25.00
CA ASN A 138 -10.23 3.19 25.56
C ASN A 138 -11.75 2.90 25.52
N ARG A 139 -12.15 1.66 25.27
CA ARG A 139 -13.55 1.30 24.97
C ARG A 139 -14.51 1.77 26.06
N GLU A 140 -14.21 1.46 27.31
CA GLU A 140 -15.07 1.82 28.45
C GLU A 140 -15.23 3.34 28.58
N ILE A 141 -14.14 4.08 28.37
CA ILE A 141 -14.15 5.54 28.44
C ILE A 141 -14.97 6.14 27.29
N LEU A 142 -14.79 5.63 26.07
CA LEU A 142 -15.53 6.04 24.88
C LEU A 142 -17.04 5.79 25.03
N ILE A 143 -17.44 4.66 25.62
CA ILE A 143 -18.84 4.34 25.89
C ILE A 143 -19.40 5.25 26.99
N ALA A 144 -18.67 5.39 28.11
CA ALA A 144 -19.07 6.22 29.25
C ALA A 144 -19.18 7.70 28.89
N GLY A 145 -18.51 8.15 27.82
CA GLY A 145 -18.57 9.55 27.40
C GLY A 145 -17.77 10.51 28.22
N LEU A 146 -16.92 9.97 29.09
CA LEU A 146 -16.00 10.78 29.86
C LEU A 146 -14.98 11.33 28.86
N GLN A 147 -14.81 12.65 28.84
CA GLN A 147 -13.62 13.21 28.21
C GLN A 147 -12.43 12.63 28.96
N VAL A 148 -11.56 11.91 28.24
CA VAL A 148 -10.27 11.49 28.76
C VAL A 148 -9.50 12.76 29.13
N ILE A 149 -9.43 13.07 30.42
CA ILE A 149 -8.44 13.98 30.97
C ILE A 149 -7.26 13.07 31.33
N ASP A 150 -6.22 13.11 30.49
CA ASP A 150 -4.92 12.44 30.63
C ASP A 150 -4.90 10.91 30.77
N VAL A 151 -4.59 10.23 29.65
CA VAL A 151 -3.96 8.90 29.71
C VAL A 151 -2.46 9.11 30.00
N PRO A 152 -1.90 8.51 31.07
CA PRO A 152 -0.46 8.60 31.34
C PRO A 152 0.33 8.05 30.15
N GLY A 153 1.24 8.86 29.61
CA GLY A 153 2.17 8.44 28.55
C GLY A 153 2.25 9.36 27.34
N ILE A 154 1.39 10.38 27.23
CA ILE A 154 1.60 11.48 26.27
C ILE A 154 2.60 12.46 26.89
N GLN A 155 3.86 12.04 26.78
CA GLN A 155 5.08 12.83 26.80
C GLN A 155 5.62 13.28 28.16
N GLU A 156 6.92 13.05 28.30
CA GLU A 156 7.94 13.89 28.93
C GLU A 156 7.86 15.38 28.53
N LEU A 157 6.68 16.00 28.45
CA LEU A 157 6.52 17.41 28.10
C LEU A 157 5.98 18.19 29.28
N GLY A 158 6.84 19.10 29.75
CA GLY A 158 6.72 19.84 30.99
C GLY A 158 5.34 20.43 31.24
N ILE A 159 4.87 20.14 32.44
CA ILE A 159 3.80 20.83 33.15
C ILE A 159 3.96 22.35 33.00
N VAL A 160 2.97 23.01 32.39
CA VAL A 160 2.43 24.27 32.92
C VAL A 160 0.93 24.30 32.66
N ILE A 161 0.16 24.41 33.74
CA ILE A 161 -1.24 24.80 33.78
C ILE A 161 -1.25 26.32 33.84
N GLU A 162 -2.01 27.01 32.99
CA GLU A 162 -2.59 28.31 33.34
C GLU A 162 -4.03 28.45 32.81
N GLU A 163 -4.91 28.73 33.78
CA GLU A 163 -6.33 29.14 33.85
C GLU A 163 -7.29 29.02 32.65
#